data_AF-A0A8K1YT52-F1
#
_entry.id   AF-A0A8K1YT52-F1
#
_cell.length_a   1.000
_cell.length_b   1.000
_cell.length_c   1.000
_cell.angle_alpha   90.00
_cell.angle_beta   90.00
_cell.angle_gamma   90.00
#
_symmetry.space_group_name_H-M   'P 1'
#
loop_
_entity.id
_entity.type
_entity.pdbx_description
1 polymer ?
#
loop_
_entity_poly.entity_id
_entity_poly.type
_entity_poly.pdbx_seq_one_letter_code
_entity_poly.pdbx_strand_id
1 'polypeptide(L)'
;MAVFELIKPAPLTEKVQSRQGNIYLYRAMWLIGWIPPKEGILRYVYLFWTCVPFAFGVFYLPVGFIISYVQEFKNFTPGEFLTSLQVCINVYGASVKSTITYLFLWRLRKTEILLDSLDKRLANDNDRERIHNMVARCNYAFLIYSFIYCGYAGSTFLSYALSGRPPWSVYNPFIDWRDGMGSLWIQAIFEYITMSFAVLQDQLSDTYPLMFTIMFRAHMEVLKDHVRSLRMDPERSEADNYQDLVNCVLDHKTILK
;
A
#
# COMPACT_ATOMS: atom_id res chain seq x y z
N MET A 1 1.13 15.14 -19.92
CA MET A 1 0.65 13.92 -19.23
C MET A 1 0.74 14.19 -17.74
N ALA A 2 -0.38 14.17 -17.02
CA ALA A 2 -0.35 14.42 -15.59
C ALA A 2 0.07 13.12 -14.87
N VAL A 3 0.99 13.22 -13.91
CA VAL A 3 1.56 12.03 -13.24
C VAL A 3 0.50 11.23 -12.46
N PHE A 4 -0.58 11.91 -12.03
CA PHE A 4 -1.64 11.35 -11.19
C PHE A 4 -3.04 11.48 -11.82
N GLU A 5 -3.23 11.04 -13.06
CA GLU A 5 -4.51 11.17 -13.79
C GLU A 5 -5.68 10.43 -13.12
N LEU A 6 -5.43 9.25 -12.55
CA LEU A 6 -6.46 8.38 -11.96
C LEU A 6 -7.01 8.85 -10.60
N ILE A 7 -6.67 10.05 -10.12
CA ILE A 7 -7.28 10.62 -8.91
C ILE A 7 -8.59 11.35 -9.21
N LYS A 8 -8.86 11.61 -10.49
CA LYS A 8 -10.10 12.20 -10.97
C LYS A 8 -10.97 11.10 -11.56
N PRO A 9 -12.29 11.11 -11.32
CA PRO A 9 -13.19 10.17 -11.98
C PRO A 9 -13.04 10.27 -13.51
N ALA A 10 -12.87 9.14 -14.17
CA ALA A 10 -12.83 9.09 -15.63
C ALA A 10 -14.23 9.41 -16.20
N PRO A 11 -14.32 10.01 -17.39
CA PRO A 11 -15.61 10.25 -18.04
C PRO A 11 -16.31 8.91 -18.38
N LEU A 12 -17.64 8.93 -18.47
CA LEU A 12 -18.45 7.76 -18.84
C LEU A 12 -18.23 7.30 -20.29
N THR A 13 -17.48 8.03 -21.11
CA THR A 13 -17.05 7.58 -22.43
C THR A 13 -15.95 6.52 -22.34
N GLU A 14 -15.23 6.45 -21.22
CA GLU A 14 -14.13 5.51 -21.00
C GLU A 14 -14.61 4.25 -20.28
N LYS A 15 -13.88 3.15 -20.49
CA LYS A 15 -14.06 1.90 -19.76
C LYS A 15 -13.02 1.80 -18.66
N VAL A 16 -13.47 1.88 -17.41
CA VAL A 16 -12.64 1.73 -16.21
C VAL A 16 -12.87 0.34 -15.62
N GLN A 17 -11.78 -0.25 -15.11
CA GLN A 17 -11.82 -1.49 -14.33
C GLN A 17 -11.46 -1.19 -12.88
N SER A 18 -12.05 -1.93 -11.95
CA SER A 18 -11.83 -1.77 -10.52
C SER A 18 -10.36 -1.89 -10.11
N ARG A 19 -9.59 -2.78 -10.76
CA ARG A 19 -8.13 -2.92 -10.57
C ARG A 19 -7.35 -1.62 -10.80
N GLN A 20 -7.89 -0.69 -11.58
CA GLN A 20 -7.25 0.61 -11.83
C GLN A 20 -7.20 1.46 -10.55
N GLY A 21 -8.05 1.19 -9.56
CA GLY A 21 -8.02 1.80 -8.22
C GLY A 21 -6.73 1.50 -7.44
N ASN A 22 -5.98 0.47 -7.83
CA ASN A 22 -4.73 0.05 -7.16
C ASN A 22 -3.47 0.39 -7.97
N ILE A 23 -3.55 1.14 -9.07
CA ILE A 23 -2.39 1.33 -9.96
C ILE A 23 -1.22 1.96 -9.22
N TYR A 24 -1.44 2.99 -8.40
CA TYR A 24 -0.35 3.62 -7.64
C TYR A 24 0.18 2.72 -6.53
N LEU A 25 -0.69 1.95 -5.85
CA LEU A 25 -0.30 0.93 -4.90
C LEU A 25 0.65 -0.09 -5.54
N TYR A 26 0.30 -0.62 -6.73
CA TYR A 26 1.14 -1.59 -7.42
C TYR A 26 2.42 -1.00 -8.00
N ARG A 27 2.44 0.28 -8.39
CA ARG A 27 3.68 0.96 -8.77
C ARG A 27 4.64 1.06 -7.59
N ALA A 28 4.14 1.37 -6.39
CA ALA A 28 4.94 1.38 -5.17
C ALA A 28 5.41 -0.02 -4.76
N MET A 29 4.54 -1.03 -4.86
CA MET A 29 4.95 -2.44 -4.67
C MET A 29 6.02 -2.87 -5.68
N TRP A 30 5.92 -2.43 -6.93
CA TRP A 30 6.94 -2.70 -7.94
C TRP A 30 8.26 -1.99 -7.62
N LEU A 31 8.22 -0.74 -7.15
CA LEU A 31 9.41 0.02 -6.74
C LEU A 31 10.17 -0.70 -5.63
N ILE A 32 9.47 -1.25 -4.64
CA ILE A 32 10.09 -1.90 -3.47
C ILE A 32 10.39 -3.39 -3.65
N GLY A 33 10.33 -3.88 -4.89
CA GLY A 33 10.74 -5.23 -5.20
C GLY A 33 9.67 -6.31 -4.95
N TRP A 34 8.39 -5.97 -4.75
CA TRP A 34 7.38 -6.99 -4.43
C TRP A 34 6.80 -7.72 -5.66
N ILE A 35 7.00 -7.20 -6.87
CA ILE A 35 6.32 -7.71 -8.08
C ILE A 35 7.37 -8.05 -9.14
N PRO A 36 8.04 -9.20 -9.00
CA PRO A 36 9.04 -9.62 -9.99
C PRO A 36 8.41 -9.86 -11.36
N PRO A 37 9.13 -9.55 -12.46
CA PRO A 37 8.76 -10.00 -13.79
C PRO A 37 8.58 -11.52 -13.83
N LYS A 38 7.67 -12.01 -14.67
CA LYS A 38 7.36 -13.45 -14.75
C LYS A 38 8.52 -14.27 -15.31
N GLU A 39 9.25 -13.73 -16.29
CA GLU A 39 10.25 -14.47 -17.08
C GLU A 39 11.46 -13.58 -17.44
N GLY A 40 12.57 -14.22 -17.84
CA GLY A 40 13.79 -13.56 -18.33
C GLY A 40 14.85 -13.26 -17.26
N ILE A 41 16.03 -12.81 -17.70
CA ILE A 41 17.19 -12.53 -16.84
C ILE A 41 16.89 -11.39 -15.84
N LEU A 42 16.10 -10.40 -16.27
CA LEU A 42 15.68 -9.27 -15.43
C LEU A 42 14.90 -9.72 -14.19
N ARG A 43 14.27 -10.90 -14.21
CA ARG A 43 13.61 -11.48 -13.04
C ARG A 43 14.62 -11.73 -11.91
N TYR A 44 15.79 -12.28 -12.21
CA TYR A 44 16.79 -12.60 -11.18
C TYR A 44 17.40 -11.34 -10.58
N VAL A 45 17.68 -10.32 -11.41
CA VAL A 45 18.13 -9.00 -10.94
C VAL A 45 17.07 -8.38 -10.03
N TYR A 46 15.80 -8.47 -10.41
CA TYR A 46 14.71 -7.96 -9.61
C TYR A 46 14.51 -8.76 -8.31
N LEU A 47 14.68 -10.08 -8.30
CA LEU A 47 14.63 -10.89 -7.08
C LEU A 47 15.75 -10.55 -6.11
N PHE A 48 16.96 -10.27 -6.61
CA PHE A 48 18.03 -9.72 -5.79
C PHE A 48 17.62 -8.37 -5.20
N TRP A 49 17.01 -7.50 -6.01
CA TRP A 49 16.43 -6.26 -5.51
C TRP A 49 15.36 -6.50 -4.45
N THR A 50 14.47 -7.49 -4.58
CA THR A 50 13.49 -7.86 -3.55
C THR A 50 14.18 -8.14 -2.21
N CYS A 51 15.31 -8.84 -2.21
CA CYS A 51 16.05 -9.14 -0.99
C CYS A 51 16.57 -7.89 -0.28
N VAL A 52 16.84 -6.78 -0.99
CA VAL A 52 17.44 -5.57 -0.41
C VAL A 52 16.48 -4.85 0.56
N PRO A 53 15.26 -4.44 0.19
CA PRO A 53 14.30 -3.85 1.13
C PRO A 53 13.94 -4.78 2.29
N PHE A 54 13.91 -6.10 2.08
CA PHE A 54 13.71 -7.04 3.20
C PHE A 54 14.93 -7.13 4.12
N ALA A 55 16.14 -7.21 3.58
CA ALA A 55 17.37 -7.24 4.38
C ALA A 55 17.47 -5.99 5.26
N PHE A 56 17.20 -4.80 4.70
CA PHE A 56 17.28 -3.55 5.46
C PHE A 56 16.05 -3.28 6.33
N GLY A 57 14.85 -3.44 5.77
CA GLY A 57 13.58 -3.15 6.44
C GLY A 57 13.22 -4.16 7.54
N VAL A 58 13.36 -5.45 7.24
CA VAL A 58 12.85 -6.56 8.06
C VAL A 58 13.90 -7.18 8.97
N PHE A 59 15.20 -6.99 8.70
CA PHE A 59 16.26 -7.59 9.51
C PHE A 59 17.21 -6.55 10.11
N TYR A 60 17.83 -5.70 9.28
CA TYR A 60 18.81 -4.73 9.75
C TYR A 60 18.21 -3.74 10.75
N LEU A 61 17.09 -3.09 10.43
CA LEU A 61 16.48 -2.10 11.32
C LEU A 61 16.05 -2.69 12.68
N PRO A 62 15.28 -3.80 12.76
CA PRO A 62 14.93 -4.37 14.05
C PRO A 62 16.14 -4.76 14.92
N VAL A 63 17.20 -5.31 14.32
CA VAL A 63 18.43 -5.67 15.03
C VAL A 63 19.22 -4.42 15.43
N GLY A 64 19.37 -3.47 14.52
CA GLY A 64 20.08 -2.22 14.73
C GLY A 64 19.48 -1.39 15.85
N PHE A 65 18.14 -1.32 15.93
CA PHE A 65 17.45 -0.67 17.05
C PHE A 65 17.74 -1.35 18.39
N ILE A 66 17.68 -2.70 18.47
CA ILE A 66 18.02 -3.43 19.70
C ILE A 66 19.44 -3.13 20.14
N ILE A 67 20.41 -3.19 19.23
CA ILE A 67 21.81 -2.92 19.56
C ILE A 67 21.98 -1.48 20.04
N SER A 68 21.37 -0.50 19.36
CA SER A 68 21.36 0.90 19.80
C SER A 68 20.80 1.05 21.20
N TYR A 69 19.70 0.38 21.56
CA TYR A 69 19.20 0.43 22.94
C TYR A 69 20.20 -0.11 23.93
N VAL A 70 20.75 -1.29 23.68
CA VAL A 70 21.66 -1.93 24.65
C VAL A 70 22.91 -1.07 24.87
N GLN A 71 23.41 -0.41 23.82
CA GLN A 71 24.62 0.41 23.89
C GLN A 71 24.37 1.83 24.42
N GLU A 72 23.26 2.46 24.04
CA GLU A 72 23.00 3.88 24.31
C GLU A 72 21.92 4.13 25.38
N PHE A 73 21.40 3.08 26.04
CA PHE A 73 20.35 3.20 27.08
C PHE A 73 20.63 4.30 28.12
N LYS A 74 21.90 4.47 28.51
CA LYS A 74 22.32 5.44 29.54
C LYS A 74 22.41 6.88 29.03
N ASN A 75 22.40 7.08 27.72
CA ASN A 75 22.60 8.37 27.07
C ASN A 75 21.29 9.00 26.58
N PHE A 76 20.18 8.25 26.56
CA PHE A 76 18.89 8.78 26.17
C PHE A 76 18.25 9.61 27.27
N THR A 77 17.73 10.79 26.91
CA THR A 77 16.72 11.46 27.73
C THR A 77 15.43 10.63 27.76
N PRO A 78 14.54 10.80 28.77
CA PRO A 78 13.28 10.07 28.83
C PRO A 78 12.41 10.23 27.58
N GLY A 79 12.39 11.41 26.96
CA GLY A 79 11.64 11.66 25.73
C GLY A 79 12.23 10.96 24.51
N GLU A 80 13.55 10.97 24.37
CA GLU A 80 14.26 10.25 23.29
C GLU A 80 14.09 8.74 23.44
N PHE A 81 14.15 8.23 24.67
CA PHE A 81 13.93 6.82 24.96
C PHE A 81 12.52 6.37 24.53
N LEU A 82 11.47 7.09 24.94
CA LEU A 82 10.09 6.74 24.60
C LEU A 82 9.83 6.82 23.09
N THR A 83 10.34 7.87 22.43
CA THR A 83 10.20 8.06 20.98
C THR A 83 10.91 6.96 20.22
N SER A 84 12.14 6.64 20.63
CA SER A 84 12.90 5.55 20.05
C SER A 84 12.14 4.24 20.24
N LEU A 85 11.73 3.89 21.47
CA LEU A 85 11.05 2.63 21.79
C LEU A 85 9.79 2.44 20.94
N GLN A 86 9.01 3.50 20.74
CA GLN A 86 7.86 3.50 19.84
C GLN A 86 8.26 3.09 18.42
N VAL A 87 9.30 3.70 17.85
CA VAL A 87 9.79 3.38 16.50
C VAL A 87 10.27 1.94 16.42
N CYS A 88 10.99 1.44 17.43
CA CYS A 88 11.43 0.05 17.48
C CYS A 88 10.25 -0.92 17.42
N ILE A 89 9.25 -0.75 18.29
CA ILE A 89 8.04 -1.60 18.29
C ILE A 89 7.34 -1.53 16.92
N ASN A 90 7.26 -0.33 16.32
CA ASN A 90 6.64 -0.16 15.02
C ASN A 90 7.38 -0.93 13.92
N VAL A 91 8.72 -0.91 13.92
CA VAL A 91 9.55 -1.61 12.93
C VAL A 91 9.34 -3.13 12.99
N TYR A 92 9.17 -3.72 14.18
CA TYR A 92 8.79 -5.13 14.31
C TYR A 92 7.39 -5.41 13.77
N GLY A 93 6.42 -4.56 14.11
CA GLY A 93 5.04 -4.66 13.61
C GLY A 93 4.98 -4.57 12.08
N ALA A 94 5.63 -3.56 11.51
CA ALA A 94 5.79 -3.36 10.07
C ALA A 94 6.43 -4.59 9.41
N SER A 95 7.54 -5.09 9.97
CA SER A 95 8.23 -6.27 9.46
C SER A 95 7.32 -7.48 9.30
N VAL A 96 6.50 -7.77 10.33
CA VAL A 96 5.54 -8.87 10.30
C VAL A 96 4.44 -8.60 9.28
N LYS A 97 3.80 -7.42 9.33
CA LYS A 97 2.71 -7.05 8.42
C LYS A 97 3.14 -7.09 6.95
N SER A 98 4.28 -6.50 6.62
CA SER A 98 4.80 -6.42 5.27
C SER A 98 5.21 -7.80 4.74
N THR A 99 5.81 -8.64 5.58
CA THR A 99 6.13 -10.04 5.22
C THR A 99 4.86 -10.84 4.91
N ILE A 100 3.85 -10.77 5.77
CA ILE A 100 2.56 -11.44 5.56
C ILE A 100 1.91 -10.93 4.27
N THR A 101 1.88 -9.61 4.07
CA THR A 101 1.28 -8.96 2.89
C THR A 101 1.96 -9.43 1.61
N TYR A 102 3.30 -9.49 1.61
CA TYR A 102 4.08 -9.99 0.48
C TYR A 102 3.77 -11.46 0.17
N LEU A 103 3.76 -12.34 1.19
CA LEU A 103 3.45 -13.77 1.03
C LEU A 103 2.04 -14.01 0.47
N PHE A 104 1.07 -13.15 0.82
CA PHE A 104 -0.31 -13.25 0.36
C PHE A 104 -0.66 -12.31 -0.80
N LEU A 105 0.31 -11.67 -1.45
CA LEU A 105 0.09 -10.75 -2.57
C LEU A 105 -0.66 -11.43 -3.74
N TRP A 106 -0.47 -12.74 -3.93
CA TRP A 106 -1.21 -13.52 -4.93
C TRP A 106 -2.72 -13.55 -4.65
N ARG A 107 -3.15 -13.48 -3.38
CA ARG A 107 -4.58 -13.41 -3.02
C ARG A 107 -5.16 -12.10 -3.46
N LEU A 108 -4.45 -10.99 -3.25
CA LEU A 108 -4.87 -9.66 -3.72
C LEU A 108 -5.06 -9.66 -5.24
N ARG A 109 -4.13 -10.24 -5.99
CA ARG A 109 -4.26 -10.40 -7.45
C ARG A 109 -5.47 -11.24 -7.86
N LYS A 110 -5.78 -12.31 -7.11
CA LYS A 110 -7.00 -13.10 -7.36
C LYS A 110 -8.26 -12.30 -7.07
N THR A 111 -8.28 -11.50 -6.01
CA THR A 111 -9.41 -10.61 -5.71
C THR A 111 -9.66 -9.62 -6.85
N GLU A 112 -8.62 -9.04 -7.45
CA GLU A 112 -8.79 -8.15 -8.62
C GLU A 112 -9.43 -8.86 -9.81
N ILE A 113 -9.10 -10.13 -10.05
CA ILE A 113 -9.71 -10.93 -11.12
C ILE A 113 -11.21 -11.16 -10.83
N LEU A 114 -11.59 -11.34 -9.57
CA LEU A 114 -13.00 -11.44 -9.17
C LEU A 114 -13.72 -10.10 -9.36
N LEU A 115 -13.11 -8.98 -8.95
CA LEU A 115 -13.66 -7.64 -9.13
C LEU A 115 -13.87 -7.31 -10.63
N ASP A 116 -12.92 -7.67 -11.49
CA ASP A 116 -13.06 -7.55 -12.93
C ASP A 116 -14.23 -8.35 -13.51
N SER A 117 -14.58 -9.47 -12.87
CA SER A 117 -15.74 -10.25 -13.31
C SER A 117 -17.05 -9.55 -12.94
N LEU A 118 -17.07 -8.81 -11.82
CA LEU A 118 -18.19 -7.97 -11.40
C LEU A 118 -18.31 -6.73 -12.29
N ASP A 119 -17.19 -6.11 -12.67
CA ASP A 119 -17.16 -4.95 -13.58
C ASP A 119 -17.82 -5.24 -14.94
N LYS A 120 -17.82 -6.50 -15.40
CA LYS A 120 -18.48 -6.90 -16.66
C LYS A 120 -20.01 -6.84 -16.59
N ARG A 121 -20.58 -6.79 -15.39
CA ARG A 121 -22.03 -6.83 -15.15
C ARG A 121 -22.61 -5.48 -14.72
N LEU A 122 -21.85 -4.41 -14.88
CA LEU A 122 -22.36 -3.04 -14.72
C LEU A 122 -23.38 -2.78 -15.83
N ALA A 123 -24.63 -2.49 -15.45
CA ALA A 123 -25.76 -2.44 -16.37
C ALA A 123 -26.05 -1.03 -16.88
N ASN A 124 -25.87 -0.03 -16.02
CA ASN A 124 -26.25 1.35 -16.31
C ASN A 124 -25.11 2.34 -16.06
N ASP A 125 -25.29 3.58 -16.52
CA ASP A 125 -24.29 4.64 -16.36
C ASP A 125 -24.06 5.03 -14.90
N ASN A 126 -25.04 4.87 -14.02
CA ASN A 126 -24.88 5.10 -12.58
C ASN A 126 -23.96 4.06 -11.92
N ASP A 127 -24.03 2.79 -12.33
CA ASP A 127 -23.12 1.74 -11.87
C ASP A 127 -21.69 2.06 -12.30
N ARG A 128 -21.52 2.46 -13.57
CA ARG A 128 -20.23 2.84 -14.15
C ARG A 128 -19.65 4.07 -13.45
N GLU A 129 -20.46 5.11 -13.25
CA GLU A 129 -20.07 6.31 -12.50
C GLU A 129 -19.59 5.95 -11.09
N ARG A 130 -20.27 5.02 -10.41
CA ARG A 130 -19.89 4.56 -9.08
C ARG A 130 -18.52 3.89 -9.07
N ILE A 131 -18.23 3.04 -10.06
CA ILE A 131 -16.90 2.42 -10.21
C ILE A 131 -15.83 3.44 -10.59
N HIS A 132 -16.12 4.39 -11.48
CA HIS A 132 -15.19 5.47 -11.85
C HIS A 132 -14.83 6.33 -10.64
N ASN A 133 -15.82 6.71 -9.83
CA ASN A 133 -15.63 7.44 -8.58
C ASN A 133 -14.85 6.61 -7.54
N MET A 134 -15.12 5.31 -7.46
CA MET A 134 -14.38 4.40 -6.57
C MET A 134 -12.90 4.34 -6.94
N VAL A 135 -12.57 4.19 -8.23
CA VAL A 135 -11.19 4.14 -8.72
C VAL A 135 -10.45 5.44 -8.40
N ALA A 136 -11.10 6.58 -8.61
CA ALA A 136 -10.56 7.89 -8.25
C ALA A 136 -10.27 8.01 -6.75
N ARG A 137 -11.22 7.58 -5.91
CA ARG A 137 -11.10 7.61 -4.45
C ARG A 137 -9.98 6.71 -3.94
N CYS A 138 -9.83 5.49 -4.47
CA CYS A 138 -8.75 4.59 -4.07
C CYS A 138 -7.38 5.21 -4.37
N ASN A 139 -7.17 5.64 -5.61
CA ASN A 139 -5.90 6.25 -6.01
C ASN A 139 -5.61 7.54 -5.22
N TYR A 140 -6.62 8.39 -4.99
CA TYR A 140 -6.47 9.60 -4.19
C TYR A 140 -6.11 9.29 -2.73
N ALA A 141 -6.81 8.34 -2.10
CA ALA A 141 -6.52 7.91 -0.74
C ALA A 141 -5.09 7.36 -0.63
N PHE A 142 -4.63 6.53 -1.58
CA PHE A 142 -3.25 6.05 -1.60
C PHE A 142 -2.22 7.19 -1.65
N LEU A 143 -2.49 8.26 -2.41
CA LEU A 143 -1.59 9.43 -2.46
C LEU A 143 -1.58 10.21 -1.14
N ILE A 144 -2.73 10.34 -0.45
CA ILE A 144 -2.77 10.96 0.88
C ILE A 144 -1.87 10.17 1.85
N TYR A 145 -2.01 8.85 1.89
CA TYR A 145 -1.15 8.00 2.72
C TYR A 145 0.32 8.11 2.33
N SER A 146 0.62 8.15 1.03
CA SER A 146 1.99 8.35 0.53
C SER A 146 2.56 9.68 1.02
N PHE A 147 1.78 10.76 0.96
CA PHE A 147 2.19 12.07 1.45
C PHE A 147 2.44 12.06 2.97
N ILE A 148 1.58 11.41 3.75
CA ILE A 148 1.71 11.32 5.21
C ILE A 148 2.98 10.51 5.58
N TYR A 149 3.17 9.33 5.01
CA TYR A 149 4.31 8.45 5.32
C TYR A 149 5.64 9.07 4.87
N CYS A 150 5.72 9.59 3.64
CA CYS A 150 6.90 10.30 3.16
C CYS A 150 7.15 11.59 3.95
N GLY A 151 6.09 12.30 4.34
CA GLY A 151 6.17 13.49 5.19
C GLY A 151 6.76 13.17 6.55
N TYR A 152 6.31 12.10 7.20
CA TYR A 152 6.90 11.61 8.46
C TYR A 152 8.38 11.26 8.32
N ALA A 153 8.76 10.43 7.33
CA ALA A 153 10.15 10.03 7.13
C ALA A 153 11.05 11.23 6.80
N GLY A 154 10.61 12.09 5.88
CA GLY A 154 11.36 13.26 5.43
C GLY A 154 11.50 14.34 6.52
N SER A 155 10.44 14.62 7.28
CA SER A 155 10.50 15.55 8.40
C SER A 155 11.41 15.05 9.52
N THR A 156 11.33 13.77 9.88
CA THR A 156 12.22 13.16 10.89
C THR A 156 13.67 13.28 10.44
N PHE A 157 13.97 12.88 9.21
CA PHE A 157 15.31 13.02 8.64
C PHE A 157 15.82 14.46 8.72
N LEU A 158 15.03 15.42 8.23
CA LEU A 158 15.44 16.82 8.17
C LEU A 158 15.63 17.44 9.56
N SER A 159 14.69 17.19 10.49
CA SER A 159 14.75 17.75 11.84
C SER A 159 15.99 17.30 12.61
N TYR A 160 16.34 16.02 12.54
CA TYR A 160 17.49 15.49 13.27
C TYR A 160 18.82 15.77 12.57
N ALA A 161 18.89 15.60 11.24
CA ALA A 161 20.12 15.88 10.49
C ALA A 161 20.54 17.34 10.63
N LEU A 162 19.61 18.29 10.57
CA LEU A 162 19.89 19.72 10.79
C LEU A 162 20.25 20.04 12.24
N SER A 163 19.81 19.21 13.19
CA SER A 163 20.16 19.32 14.61
C SER A 163 21.49 18.64 14.97
N GLY A 164 22.25 18.16 13.97
CA GLY A 164 23.56 17.56 14.17
C GLY A 164 23.53 16.13 14.71
N ARG A 165 22.42 15.40 14.52
CA ARG A 165 22.23 14.03 15.04
C ARG A 165 21.66 13.09 13.97
N PRO A 166 21.96 11.78 14.05
CA PRO A 166 21.33 10.81 13.18
C PRO A 166 19.81 10.72 13.46
N PRO A 167 18.94 10.54 12.44
CA PRO A 167 17.50 10.68 12.64
C PRO A 167 16.85 9.59 13.49
N TRP A 168 17.39 8.38 13.47
CA TRP A 168 16.89 7.27 14.27
C TRP A 168 17.97 6.64 15.15
N SER A 169 19.23 7.10 15.02
CA SER A 169 20.37 6.64 15.83
C SER A 169 20.52 5.11 15.77
N VAL A 170 20.34 4.55 14.58
CA VAL A 170 20.41 3.10 14.35
C VAL A 170 21.87 2.69 14.35
N TYR A 171 22.18 1.61 15.06
CA TYR A 171 23.54 1.11 15.17
C TYR A 171 24.12 0.80 13.79
N ASN A 172 25.25 1.44 13.47
CA ASN A 172 26.00 1.20 12.25
C ASN A 172 27.41 0.73 12.63
N PRO A 173 27.82 -0.50 12.27
CA PRO A 173 29.13 -1.02 12.63
C PRO A 173 30.28 -0.39 11.83
N PHE A 174 30.00 0.31 10.73
CA PHE A 174 31.03 0.79 9.81
C PHE A 174 31.33 2.29 9.94
N ILE A 175 30.41 3.06 10.51
CA ILE A 175 30.49 4.52 10.54
C ILE A 175 30.20 5.00 11.96
N ASP A 176 31.16 5.70 12.56
CA ASP A 176 30.90 6.50 13.75
C ASP A 176 30.46 7.90 13.32
N TRP A 177 29.20 8.23 13.56
CA TRP A 177 28.63 9.52 13.21
C TRP A 177 29.23 10.69 14.02
N ARG A 178 29.92 10.41 15.14
CA ARG A 178 30.56 11.41 16.00
C ARG A 178 31.93 11.86 15.50
N ASP A 179 32.51 11.14 14.54
CA ASP A 179 33.85 11.41 14.00
C ASP A 179 33.92 12.71 13.17
N GLY A 180 32.77 13.23 12.73
CA GLY A 180 32.68 14.54 12.08
C GLY A 180 31.40 14.76 11.29
N MET A 181 31.25 15.96 10.74
CA MET A 181 30.06 16.35 9.97
C MET A 181 29.82 15.46 8.74
N GLY A 182 30.89 15.04 8.05
CA GLY A 182 30.79 14.11 6.92
C GLY A 182 30.22 12.75 7.33
N SER A 183 30.76 12.15 8.39
CA SER A 183 30.30 10.86 8.93
C SER A 183 28.85 10.93 9.40
N LEU A 184 28.45 12.05 10.03
CA LEU A 184 27.06 12.31 10.38
C LEU A 184 26.13 12.30 9.17
N TRP A 185 26.46 13.01 8.08
CA TRP A 185 25.61 13.04 6.89
C TRP A 185 25.53 11.69 6.19
N ILE A 186 26.64 10.94 6.14
CA ILE A 186 26.63 9.58 5.55
C ILE A 186 25.72 8.66 6.38
N GLN A 187 25.85 8.68 7.71
CA GLN A 187 24.97 7.95 8.63
C GLN A 187 23.50 8.35 8.42
N ALA A 188 23.20 9.65 8.41
CA ALA A 188 21.84 10.15 8.28
C ALA A 188 21.19 9.76 6.94
N ILE A 189 21.92 9.85 5.83
CA ILE A 189 21.43 9.44 4.50
C ILE A 189 21.21 7.94 4.46
N PHE A 190 22.12 7.15 5.02
CA PHE A 190 21.98 5.71 5.09
C PHE A 190 20.76 5.30 5.93
N GLU A 191 20.56 5.91 7.10
CA GLU A 191 19.37 5.70 7.92
C GLU A 191 18.10 6.12 7.17
N TYR A 192 18.13 7.23 6.43
CA TYR A 192 16.99 7.66 5.64
C TYR A 192 16.61 6.67 4.52
N ILE A 193 17.59 6.13 3.81
CA ILE A 193 17.35 5.11 2.76
C ILE A 193 16.78 3.84 3.37
N THR A 194 17.40 3.34 4.44
CA THR A 194 16.95 2.10 5.09
C THR A 194 15.57 2.24 5.73
N MET A 195 15.29 3.35 6.42
CA MET A 195 13.96 3.63 6.94
C MET A 195 12.93 3.89 5.85
N SER A 196 13.32 4.47 4.71
CA SER A 196 12.41 4.60 3.57
C SER A 196 11.92 3.25 3.05
N PHE A 197 12.76 2.20 3.09
CA PHE A 197 12.29 0.84 2.77
C PHE A 197 11.25 0.35 3.78
N ALA A 198 11.52 0.45 5.08
CA ALA A 198 10.57 0.01 6.10
C ALA A 198 9.25 0.81 6.04
N VAL A 199 9.32 2.13 5.91
CA VAL A 199 8.16 3.03 5.83
C VAL A 199 7.30 2.73 4.60
N LEU A 200 7.91 2.51 3.43
CA LEU A 200 7.17 2.14 2.22
C LEU A 200 6.53 0.75 2.35
N GLN A 201 7.25 -0.23 2.91
CA GLN A 201 6.71 -1.57 3.16
C GLN A 201 5.51 -1.52 4.13
N ASP A 202 5.60 -0.71 5.19
CA ASP A 202 4.54 -0.51 6.19
C ASP A 202 3.32 0.18 5.56
N GLN A 203 3.54 1.27 4.81
CA GLN A 203 2.51 1.98 4.07
C GLN A 203 1.73 1.04 3.15
N LEU A 204 2.43 0.19 2.39
CA LEU A 204 1.79 -0.77 1.49
C LEU A 204 0.93 -1.78 2.25
N SER A 205 1.41 -2.29 3.39
CA SER A 205 0.63 -3.20 4.24
C SER A 205 -0.58 -2.55 4.91
N ASP A 206 -0.49 -1.27 5.27
CA ASP A 206 -1.58 -0.55 5.93
C ASP A 206 -2.63 -0.03 4.94
N THR A 207 -2.23 0.26 3.70
CA THR A 207 -3.13 0.87 2.70
C THR A 207 -3.91 -0.14 1.86
N TYR A 208 -3.36 -1.32 1.55
CA TYR A 208 -4.08 -2.29 0.73
C TYR A 208 -5.45 -2.69 1.32
N PRO A 209 -5.63 -2.94 2.64
CA PRO A 209 -6.91 -3.35 3.19
C PRO A 209 -7.97 -2.26 3.00
N LEU A 210 -7.57 -0.99 3.16
CA LEU A 210 -8.45 0.15 2.92
C LEU A 210 -8.89 0.22 1.45
N MET A 211 -7.95 0.08 0.51
CA MET A 211 -8.28 0.12 -0.92
C MET A 211 -9.27 -0.99 -1.29
N PHE A 212 -8.97 -2.23 -0.87
CA PHE A 212 -9.86 -3.37 -1.12
C PHE A 212 -11.22 -3.20 -0.46
N THR A 213 -11.28 -2.64 0.76
CA THR A 213 -12.57 -2.35 1.42
C THR A 213 -13.39 -1.32 0.64
N ILE A 214 -12.77 -0.27 0.11
CA ILE A 214 -13.46 0.73 -0.73
C ILE A 214 -13.99 0.09 -2.02
N MET A 215 -13.18 -0.74 -2.69
CA MET A 215 -13.60 -1.51 -3.87
C MET A 215 -14.77 -2.44 -3.55
N PHE A 216 -14.68 -3.25 -2.49
CA PHE A 216 -15.74 -4.16 -2.07
C PHE A 216 -17.03 -3.41 -1.75
N ARG A 217 -16.94 -2.28 -1.05
CA ARG A 217 -18.10 -1.45 -0.73
C ARG A 217 -18.79 -0.95 -2.00
N ALA A 218 -18.05 -0.50 -3.00
CA ALA A 218 -18.64 -0.03 -4.25
C ALA A 218 -19.40 -1.14 -4.99
N HIS A 219 -18.83 -2.35 -5.07
CA HIS A 219 -19.48 -3.51 -5.69
C HIS A 219 -20.70 -3.98 -4.91
N MET A 220 -20.64 -3.98 -3.58
CA MET A 220 -21.81 -4.28 -2.73
C MET A 220 -22.94 -3.27 -2.93
N GLU A 221 -22.60 -2.00 -3.10
CA GLU A 221 -23.56 -0.93 -3.34
C GLU A 221 -24.21 -1.04 -4.73
N VAL A 222 -23.46 -1.45 -5.77
CA VAL A 222 -24.03 -1.78 -7.10
C VAL A 222 -24.99 -2.96 -6.99
N LEU A 223 -24.56 -4.07 -6.36
CA LEU A 223 -25.40 -5.25 -6.16
C LEU A 223 -26.68 -4.91 -5.40
N LYS A 224 -26.57 -4.10 -4.34
CA LYS A 224 -27.73 -3.65 -3.57
C LYS A 224 -28.74 -2.90 -4.46
N ASP A 225 -28.26 -2.03 -5.35
CA ASP A 225 -29.12 -1.26 -6.24
C ASP A 225 -29.77 -2.17 -7.30
N HIS A 226 -29.03 -3.15 -7.86
CA HIS A 226 -29.58 -4.16 -8.78
C HIS A 226 -30.68 -5.01 -8.13
N VAL A 227 -30.45 -5.48 -6.89
CA VAL A 227 -31.45 -6.24 -6.13
C VAL A 227 -32.72 -5.41 -5.88
N ARG A 228 -32.56 -4.11 -5.59
CA ARG A 228 -33.70 -3.19 -5.40
C ARG A 228 -34.49 -2.94 -6.67
N SER A 229 -33.85 -3.02 -7.84
CA SER A 229 -34.50 -2.81 -9.13
C SER A 229 -35.17 -4.06 -9.72
N LEU A 230 -35.04 -5.22 -9.07
CA LEU A 230 -35.65 -6.47 -9.55
C LEU A 230 -37.17 -6.32 -9.68
N ARG A 231 -37.71 -6.66 -10.86
CA ARG A 231 -39.14 -6.56 -11.22
C ARG A 231 -39.74 -5.15 -11.10
N MET A 232 -38.92 -4.10 -11.08
CA MET A 232 -39.41 -2.72 -11.02
C MET A 232 -39.75 -2.15 -12.41
N ASP A 233 -39.22 -2.75 -13.47
CA ASP A 233 -39.51 -2.36 -14.85
C ASP A 233 -40.70 -3.19 -15.41
N PRO A 234 -41.87 -2.58 -15.64
CA PRO A 234 -43.05 -3.28 -16.13
C PRO A 234 -42.93 -3.74 -17.60
N GLU A 235 -41.96 -3.23 -18.36
CA GLU A 235 -41.76 -3.63 -19.76
C GLU A 235 -40.91 -4.90 -19.93
N ARG A 236 -40.27 -5.39 -18.85
CA ARG A 236 -39.38 -6.55 -18.91
C ARG A 236 -40.11 -7.88 -18.74
N SER A 237 -39.67 -8.88 -19.50
CA SER A 237 -40.26 -10.22 -19.44
C SER A 237 -39.96 -10.92 -18.11
N GLU A 238 -40.73 -11.97 -17.80
CA GLU A 238 -40.43 -12.82 -16.63
C GLU A 238 -39.07 -13.52 -16.75
N ALA A 239 -38.68 -13.91 -17.96
CA ALA A 239 -37.38 -14.53 -18.22
C ALA A 239 -36.22 -13.56 -17.95
N ASP A 240 -36.34 -12.29 -18.35
CA ASP A 240 -35.33 -11.25 -18.08
C ASP A 240 -35.20 -10.99 -16.58
N ASN A 241 -36.32 -10.88 -15.88
CA ASN A 241 -36.35 -10.68 -14.43
C ASN A 241 -35.74 -11.89 -13.67
N TYR A 242 -35.99 -13.11 -14.13
CA TYR A 242 -35.36 -14.32 -13.58
C TYR A 242 -33.85 -14.30 -13.80
N GLN A 243 -33.39 -13.93 -15.00
CA GLN A 243 -31.97 -13.85 -15.30
C GLN A 243 -31.24 -12.80 -14.46
N ASP A 244 -31.86 -11.64 -14.23
CA ASP A 244 -31.32 -10.60 -13.35
C ASP A 244 -31.19 -11.07 -11.89
N LEU A 245 -32.18 -11.83 -11.39
CA LEU A 245 -32.11 -12.45 -10.07
C LEU A 245 -30.93 -13.44 -9.99
N VAL A 246 -30.77 -14.31 -11.00
CA VAL A 246 -29.64 -15.24 -11.08
C VAL A 246 -28.31 -14.48 -11.08
N ASN A 247 -28.21 -13.39 -11.84
CA ASN A 247 -27.02 -12.55 -11.88
C ASN A 247 -26.70 -11.96 -10.50
N CYS A 248 -27.69 -11.42 -9.80
CA CYS A 248 -27.53 -10.90 -8.44
C CYS A 248 -27.02 -11.97 -7.46
N VAL A 249 -27.53 -13.20 -7.55
CA VAL A 249 -27.06 -14.33 -6.72
C VAL A 249 -25.61 -14.70 -7.04
N LEU A 250 -25.24 -14.72 -8.33
CA LEU A 250 -23.87 -14.98 -8.75
C LEU A 250 -22.90 -13.88 -8.31
N ASP A 251 -23.32 -12.62 -8.37
CA ASP A 251 -22.58 -11.46 -7.86
C ASP A 251 -22.33 -11.56 -6.37
N HIS A 252 -23.39 -11.80 -5.59
CA HIS A 252 -23.28 -12.00 -4.16
C HIS A 252 -22.32 -13.13 -3.80
N LYS A 253 -22.44 -14.28 -4.48
CA LYS A 253 -21.54 -15.43 -4.30
C LYS A 253 -20.09 -15.10 -4.66
N THR A 254 -19.87 -14.27 -5.67
CA THR A 254 -18.53 -13.83 -6.09
C THR A 254 -17.90 -12.91 -5.04
N ILE A 255 -18.68 -12.01 -4.45
CA ILE A 255 -18.20 -11.07 -3.41
C ILE A 255 -17.86 -11.82 -2.11
N LEU A 256 -18.59 -12.88 -1.75
CA LEU A 256 -18.35 -13.64 -0.52
C LEU A 256 -17.19 -14.67 -0.60
N LYS A 257 -16.59 -14.86 -1.77
CA LYS A 257 -15.57 -15.89 -2.03
C LYS A 257 -14.16 -15.42 -1.69
#